data_AF-A0A2V2UAL1-F1
#
_entry.id   AF-A0A2V2UAL1-F1
#
_cell.length_a   1.000
_cell.length_b   1.000
_cell.length_c   1.000
_cell.angle_alpha   90.00
_cell.angle_beta   90.00
_cell.angle_gamma   90.00
#
_symmetry.space_group_name_H-M   'P 1'
#
loop_
_entity.id
_entity.type
_entity.pdbx_description
1 polymer ?
#
loop_
_entity_poly.entity_id
_entity_poly.type
_entity_poly.pdbx_seq_one_letter_code
_entity_poly.pdbx_strand_id
1 'polypeptide(L)'
;MAELASKVGKSTSYITKRIALLNLPEDVMEAIKNSSLKPSVAEELHSITDSSKQSHLGSLIVKRHLSINNVRDLLKNDSLYSENSDTPDMRRELRGFTKSIIALRIAMNRLGAILEDEEENWLIYEFLMQQKRMLHSQIDIIMKAKSKYVKQIFR
;
A
#
# COMPACT_ATOMS: atom_id res chain seq x y z
N MET A 1 25.39 24.35 3.76
CA MET A 1 23.93 24.31 3.51
C MET A 1 23.22 25.61 3.89
N ALA A 2 23.52 26.22 5.05
CA ALA A 2 22.89 27.49 5.46
C ALA A 2 23.16 28.68 4.51
N GLU A 3 24.37 28.80 3.95
CA GLU A 3 24.71 29.86 2.98
C GLU A 3 24.01 29.73 1.61
N LEU A 4 23.66 28.51 1.19
CA LEU A 4 22.88 28.26 -0.02
C LEU A 4 21.39 28.59 0.19
N ALA A 5 20.86 28.29 1.38
CA ALA A 5 19.50 28.61 1.78
C ALA A 5 19.23 30.13 1.79
N SER A 6 20.17 30.90 2.35
CA SER A 6 20.07 32.36 2.38
C SER A 6 20.13 33.00 0.98
N LYS A 7 20.97 32.47 0.07
CA LYS A 7 21.06 32.97 -1.32
C LYS A 7 19.85 32.64 -2.20
N VAL A 8 19.16 31.52 -1.95
CA VAL A 8 18.03 31.06 -2.76
C VAL A 8 16.67 31.50 -2.17
N GLY A 9 16.65 32.10 -0.99
CA GLY A 9 15.43 32.58 -0.33
C GLY A 9 14.50 31.44 0.09
N LYS A 10 15.04 30.24 0.36
CA LYS A 10 14.28 29.04 0.77
C LYS A 10 14.85 28.49 2.07
N SER A 11 14.01 27.77 2.83
CA SER A 11 14.46 27.13 4.05
C SER A 11 15.52 26.06 3.75
N THR A 12 16.46 25.88 4.67
CA THR A 12 17.47 24.81 4.58
C THR A 12 16.81 23.44 4.40
N SER A 13 15.68 23.21 5.09
CA SER A 13 14.89 21.98 4.94
C SER A 13 14.38 21.76 3.52
N TYR A 14 13.89 22.81 2.85
CA TYR A 14 13.43 22.73 1.46
C TYR A 14 14.56 22.34 0.50
N ILE A 15 15.74 22.91 0.69
CA ILE A 15 16.91 22.60 -0.15
C ILE A 15 17.39 21.16 0.08
N THR A 16 17.48 20.72 1.35
CA THR A 16 17.87 19.35 1.69
C THR A 16 16.94 18.32 1.03
N LYS A 17 15.62 18.54 1.13
CA LYS A 17 14.62 17.67 0.50
C LYS A 17 14.78 17.61 -1.01
N ARG A 18 15.08 18.75 -1.65
CA ARG A 18 15.27 18.82 -3.10
C ARG A 18 16.54 18.11 -3.57
N ILE A 19 17.63 18.24 -2.81
CA ILE A 19 18.88 17.52 -3.08
C ILE A 19 18.67 16.02 -2.88
N ALA A 20 17.92 15.62 -1.85
CA ALA A 20 17.66 14.21 -1.58
C ALA A 20 16.99 13.49 -2.76
N LEU A 21 16.13 14.16 -3.55
CA LEU A 21 15.51 13.59 -4.75
C LEU A 21 16.51 13.07 -5.78
N LEU A 22 17.76 13.56 -5.78
CA LEU A 22 18.81 13.08 -6.68
C LEU A 22 19.32 11.67 -6.32
N ASN A 23 18.98 11.18 -5.13
CA ASN A 23 19.32 9.83 -4.68
C ASN A 23 18.23 8.80 -5.04
N LEU A 24 17.15 9.21 -5.72
CA LEU A 24 16.11 8.30 -6.16
C LEU A 24 16.54 7.49 -7.40
N PRO A 25 15.91 6.34 -7.65
CA PRO A 25 16.16 5.55 -8.85
C PRO A 25 15.88 6.34 -10.13
N GLU A 26 16.56 5.99 -11.21
CA GLU A 26 16.56 6.76 -12.46
C GLU A 26 15.16 6.83 -13.10
N ASP A 27 14.38 5.75 -13.03
CA ASP A 27 12.99 5.71 -13.50
C ASP A 27 12.06 6.66 -12.72
N VAL A 28 12.26 6.76 -11.41
CA VAL A 28 11.53 7.71 -10.55
C VAL A 28 11.95 9.14 -10.86
N MET A 29 13.24 9.39 -11.08
CA MET A 29 13.74 10.71 -11.48
C MET A 29 13.19 11.14 -12.85
N GLU A 30 13.10 10.23 -13.82
CA GLU A 30 12.46 10.50 -15.11
C GLU A 30 10.97 10.83 -14.94
N ALA A 31 10.24 10.11 -14.08
CA ALA A 31 8.85 10.42 -13.79
C ALA A 31 8.66 11.82 -13.19
N ILE A 32 9.63 12.29 -12.38
CA ILE A 32 9.63 13.66 -11.85
C ILE A 32 9.95 14.68 -12.95
N LYS A 33 10.97 14.43 -13.78
CA LYS A 33 11.36 15.30 -14.91
C LYS A 33 10.19 15.50 -15.88
N ASN A 34 9.48 14.41 -16.18
CA ASN A 34 8.31 14.42 -17.08
C ASN A 34 7.02 14.91 -16.39
N SER A 35 7.12 15.47 -15.17
CA SER A 35 5.98 15.99 -14.39
C SER A 35 4.87 14.97 -14.09
N SER A 36 5.14 13.68 -14.30
CA SER A 36 4.22 12.57 -14.04
C SER A 36 4.17 12.22 -12.55
N LEU A 37 5.25 12.51 -11.81
CA LEU A 37 5.34 12.36 -10.36
C LEU A 37 5.68 13.72 -9.72
N LYS A 38 4.85 14.17 -8.79
CA LYS A 38 5.10 15.42 -8.06
C LYS A 38 6.30 15.25 -7.14
N PRO A 39 7.27 16.20 -7.12
CA PRO A 39 8.43 16.11 -6.24
C PRO A 39 8.07 15.93 -4.76
N SER A 40 7.01 16.58 -4.29
CA SER A 40 6.53 16.45 -2.90
C SER A 40 6.02 15.05 -2.56
N VAL A 41 5.54 14.29 -3.55
CA VAL A 41 5.12 12.89 -3.37
C VAL A 41 6.34 11.97 -3.47
N ALA A 42 7.28 12.29 -4.36
CA ALA A 42 8.55 11.56 -4.48
C ALA A 42 9.42 11.67 -3.22
N GLU A 43 9.33 12.77 -2.47
CA GLU A 43 9.98 12.92 -1.16
C GLU A 43 9.62 11.78 -0.20
N GLU A 44 8.39 11.24 -0.26
CA GLU A 44 7.94 10.17 0.62
C GLU A 44 8.65 8.83 0.34
N LEU A 45 9.15 8.63 -0.89
CA LEU A 45 9.86 7.42 -1.30
C LEU A 45 11.21 7.25 -0.59
N HIS A 46 11.81 8.33 -0.07
CA HIS A 46 13.02 8.26 0.76
C HIS A 46 12.81 7.56 2.09
N SER A 47 11.55 7.33 2.48
CA SER A 47 11.22 6.50 3.64
C SER A 47 11.43 5.00 3.38
N ILE A 48 11.81 4.62 2.16
CA ILE A 48 12.13 3.24 1.75
C ILE A 48 13.62 3.21 1.39
N THR A 49 14.38 2.29 1.96
CA THR A 49 15.83 2.12 1.75
C THR A 49 16.12 1.29 0.50
N ASP A 50 15.22 0.37 0.13
CA ASP A 50 15.38 -0.49 -1.05
C ASP A 50 14.98 0.23 -2.36
N SER A 51 15.97 0.42 -3.22
CA SER A 51 15.84 1.06 -4.53
C SER A 51 14.80 0.39 -5.44
N SER A 52 14.70 -0.96 -5.44
CA SER A 52 13.73 -1.66 -6.28
C SER A 52 12.29 -1.40 -5.83
N LYS A 53 12.07 -1.31 -4.52
CA LYS A 53 10.77 -0.96 -3.94
C LYS A 53 10.40 0.49 -4.22
N GLN A 54 11.36 1.42 -4.17
CA GLN A 54 11.14 2.82 -4.56
C GLN A 54 10.66 2.92 -6.01
N SER A 55 11.31 2.23 -6.95
CA SER A 55 10.90 2.16 -8.36
C SER A 55 9.50 1.56 -8.53
N HIS A 56 9.21 0.45 -7.84
CA HIS A 56 7.90 -0.19 -7.91
C HIS A 56 6.78 0.75 -7.41
N LEU A 57 6.97 1.37 -6.24
CA LEU A 57 6.00 2.31 -5.68
C LEU A 57 5.87 3.56 -6.55
N GLY A 58 6.97 4.10 -7.07
CA GLY A 58 6.97 5.21 -8.02
C GLY A 58 6.09 4.93 -9.24
N SER A 59 6.26 3.75 -9.86
CA SER A 59 5.43 3.30 -10.98
C SER A 59 3.95 3.17 -10.59
N LEU A 60 3.66 2.70 -9.37
CA LEU A 60 2.31 2.54 -8.86
C LEU A 60 1.61 3.89 -8.62
N ILE A 61 2.36 4.87 -8.08
CA ILE A 61 1.88 6.23 -7.83
C ILE A 61 1.49 6.90 -9.15
N VAL A 62 2.34 6.77 -10.18
CA VAL A 62 2.06 7.32 -11.51
C VAL A 62 0.83 6.63 -12.13
N LYS A 63 0.78 5.30 -12.12
CA LYS A 63 -0.34 4.52 -12.70
C LYS A 63 -1.69 4.79 -12.03
N ARG A 64 -1.71 5.02 -10.71
CA ARG A 64 -2.94 5.16 -9.92
C ARG A 64 -3.22 6.60 -9.49
N HIS A 65 -2.40 7.56 -9.92
CA HIS A 65 -2.48 8.98 -9.54
C HIS A 65 -2.65 9.20 -8.02
N LEU A 66 -1.82 8.52 -7.22
CA LEU A 66 -1.96 8.55 -5.77
C LEU A 66 -1.62 9.93 -5.19
N SER A 67 -2.44 10.39 -4.25
CA SER A 67 -2.17 11.60 -3.48
C SER A 67 -1.08 11.35 -2.42
N ILE A 68 -0.48 12.42 -1.90
CA ILE A 68 0.53 12.32 -0.84
C ILE A 68 0.01 11.59 0.40
N ASN A 69 -1.28 11.78 0.74
CA ASN A 69 -1.91 11.10 1.86
C ASN A 69 -2.06 9.60 1.59
N ASN A 70 -2.49 9.23 0.37
CA ASN A 70 -2.61 7.83 -0.02
C ASN A 70 -1.26 7.13 -0.02
N VAL A 71 -0.18 7.81 -0.44
CA VAL A 71 1.18 7.27 -0.39
C VAL A 71 1.65 7.06 1.04
N ARG A 72 1.44 8.03 1.93
CA ARG A 72 1.76 7.89 3.36
C ARG A 72 0.99 6.76 4.03
N ASP A 73 -0.30 6.64 3.73
CA ASP A 73 -1.13 5.55 4.26
C ASP A 73 -0.66 4.19 3.72
N LEU A 74 -0.22 4.13 2.47
CA LEU A 74 0.33 2.91 1.87
C LEU A 74 1.67 2.55 2.51
N LEU A 75 2.59 3.51 2.68
CA LEU A 75 3.86 3.30 3.39
C LEU A 75 3.66 2.84 4.84
N LYS A 76 2.60 3.32 5.50
CA LYS A 76 2.30 3.00 6.89
C LYS A 76 1.60 1.64 7.06
N ASN A 77 0.74 1.26 6.13
CA ASN A 77 -0.14 0.08 6.27
C ASN A 77 0.29 -1.11 5.40
N ASP A 78 1.11 -0.91 4.38
CA ASP A 78 1.57 -1.98 3.49
C ASP A 78 2.87 -2.57 4.01
N SER A 79 2.82 -3.86 4.37
CA SER A 79 3.97 -4.66 4.80
C SER A 79 5.10 -4.69 3.76
N LEU A 80 4.85 -4.38 2.49
CA LEU A 80 5.89 -4.31 1.47
C LEU A 80 6.87 -3.15 1.69
N TYR A 81 6.42 -2.05 2.29
CA TYR A 81 7.15 -0.78 2.36
C TYR A 81 7.42 -0.28 3.79
N SER A 82 6.88 -0.96 4.81
CA SER A 82 7.22 -0.66 6.20
C SER A 82 8.64 -1.14 6.50
N GLU A 83 9.56 -0.22 6.77
CA GLU A 83 10.97 -0.53 7.06
C GLU A 83 11.22 -1.12 8.44
N ASN A 84 10.21 -1.15 9.30
CA ASN A 84 10.33 -1.89 10.53
C ASN A 84 9.94 -3.34 10.22
N SER A 85 10.89 -4.26 10.49
CA SER A 85 10.86 -5.73 10.64
C SER A 85 10.11 -6.63 9.63
N ASP A 86 10.79 -7.00 8.56
CA ASP A 86 10.49 -8.27 7.88
C ASP A 86 11.64 -9.25 8.12
N THR A 87 11.67 -9.90 9.28
CA THR A 87 12.46 -11.14 9.41
C THR A 87 11.79 -12.22 8.55
N PRO A 88 12.55 -13.16 7.95
CA PRO A 88 11.97 -14.28 7.19
C PRO A 88 10.94 -15.09 7.98
N ASP A 89 11.09 -15.12 9.31
CA ASP A 89 10.17 -15.78 10.24
C ASP A 89 8.82 -15.06 10.33
N MET A 90 8.84 -13.72 10.35
CA MET A 90 7.62 -12.91 10.37
C MET A 90 6.80 -13.05 9.07
N ARG A 91 7.46 -13.16 7.91
CA ARG A 91 6.78 -13.52 6.64
C ARG A 91 6.12 -14.89 6.72
N ARG A 92 6.71 -15.83 7.47
CA ARG A 92 6.19 -17.19 7.67
C ARG A 92 4.94 -17.17 8.55
N GLU A 93 4.97 -16.41 9.64
CA GLU A 93 3.83 -16.23 10.56
C GLU A 93 2.65 -15.49 9.91
N LEU A 94 2.92 -14.43 9.15
CA LEU A 94 1.90 -13.65 8.43
C LEU A 94 1.35 -14.36 7.17
N ARG A 95 2.00 -15.44 6.74
CA ARG A 95 1.59 -16.23 5.57
C ARG A 95 0.23 -16.89 5.79
N GLY A 96 -0.07 -17.31 7.02
CA GLY A 96 -1.36 -17.89 7.40
C GLY A 96 -2.50 -16.93 7.13
N PHE A 97 -2.41 -15.71 7.68
CA PHE A 97 -3.41 -14.65 7.45
C PHE A 97 -3.60 -14.34 5.97
N THR A 98 -2.50 -14.21 5.22
CA THR A 98 -2.55 -13.86 3.80
C THR A 98 -3.20 -14.98 2.96
N LYS A 99 -2.88 -16.24 3.22
CA LYS A 99 -3.53 -17.39 2.58
C LYS A 99 -5.03 -17.45 2.89
N SER A 100 -5.43 -17.22 4.13
CA SER A 100 -6.84 -17.22 4.54
C SER A 100 -7.64 -16.10 3.86
N ILE A 101 -7.07 -14.88 3.76
CA ILE A 101 -7.71 -13.77 3.04
C ILE A 101 -7.93 -14.13 1.56
N ILE A 102 -6.93 -14.72 0.90
CA ILE A 102 -7.04 -15.13 -0.50
C ILE A 102 -8.10 -16.21 -0.68
N ALA A 103 -8.12 -17.23 0.19
CA ALA A 103 -9.10 -18.31 0.14
C ALA A 103 -10.54 -17.78 0.28
N LEU A 104 -10.78 -16.87 1.23
CA LEU A 104 -12.10 -16.26 1.43
C LEU A 104 -12.52 -15.37 0.26
N ARG A 105 -11.59 -14.62 -0.35
CA ARG A 105 -11.87 -13.84 -1.57
C ARG A 105 -12.27 -14.72 -2.74
N ILE A 106 -11.60 -15.86 -2.91
CA ILE A 106 -11.96 -16.84 -3.96
C ILE A 106 -13.36 -17.39 -3.69
N ALA A 107 -13.67 -17.78 -2.46
CA ALA A 107 -15.00 -18.28 -2.09
C ALA A 107 -16.10 -17.22 -2.34
N MET A 108 -15.85 -15.97 -1.98
CA MET A 108 -16.77 -14.85 -2.19
C MET A 108 -17.01 -14.55 -3.67
N ASN A 109 -15.97 -14.58 -4.51
CA ASN A 109 -16.11 -14.42 -5.95
C ASN A 109 -16.92 -15.57 -6.57
N ARG A 110 -16.69 -16.81 -6.15
CA ARG A 110 -17.49 -17.97 -6.57
C ARG A 110 -18.96 -17.82 -6.17
N LEU A 111 -19.20 -17.30 -4.98
CA LEU A 111 -20.56 -17.06 -4.48
C LEU A 111 -21.25 -15.92 -5.26
N GLY A 112 -20.48 -14.95 -5.77
CA GLY A 112 -20.96 -13.95 -6.73
C GLY A 112 -21.41 -14.56 -8.05
N ALA A 113 -20.66 -15.51 -8.61
CA ALA A 113 -21.06 -16.20 -9.84
C ALA A 113 -22.34 -17.03 -9.64
N ILE A 114 -22.48 -17.74 -8.52
CA ILE A 114 -23.70 -18.51 -8.20
C ILE A 114 -24.91 -17.59 -8.03
N LEU A 115 -24.72 -16.39 -7.48
CA LEU A 115 -25.80 -15.40 -7.32
C LEU A 115 -26.37 -14.92 -8.66
N GLU A 116 -25.52 -14.82 -9.70
CA GLU A 116 -25.95 -14.45 -11.06
C GLU A 116 -26.82 -15.56 -11.70
N ASP A 117 -26.59 -16.83 -11.32
CA ASP A 117 -27.34 -17.99 -11.85
C ASP A 117 -28.70 -18.20 -11.16
N GLU A 118 -28.86 -17.76 -9.91
CA GLU A 118 -30.00 -18.06 -9.03
C GLU A 118 -30.97 -16.87 -8.83
N GLU A 119 -30.95 -15.86 -9.71
CA GLU A 119 -31.75 -14.62 -9.58
C GLU A 119 -33.27 -14.86 -9.54
N GLU A 120 -33.77 -15.95 -10.12
CA GLU A 120 -35.20 -16.27 -10.18
C GLU A 120 -35.77 -16.72 -8.82
N ASN A 121 -34.94 -17.32 -7.95
CA ASN A 121 -35.37 -17.79 -6.64
C ASN A 121 -34.94 -16.79 -5.55
N TRP A 122 -35.82 -15.82 -5.27
CA TRP A 122 -35.55 -14.74 -4.32
C TRP A 122 -35.08 -15.24 -2.93
N LEU A 123 -35.59 -16.38 -2.47
CA LEU A 123 -35.24 -16.92 -1.16
C LEU A 123 -33.81 -17.45 -1.14
N ILE A 124 -33.40 -18.14 -2.21
CA ILE A 124 -32.03 -18.63 -2.41
C ILE A 124 -31.09 -17.44 -2.60
N TYR A 125 -31.49 -16.47 -3.43
CA TYR A 125 -30.72 -15.25 -3.69
C TYR A 125 -30.45 -14.46 -2.41
N GLU A 126 -31.46 -14.21 -1.58
CA GLU A 126 -31.30 -13.50 -0.31
C GLU A 126 -30.40 -14.26 0.67
N PHE A 127 -30.57 -15.59 0.77
CA PHE A 127 -29.70 -16.42 1.59
C PHE A 127 -28.24 -16.34 1.13
N LEU A 128 -27.99 -16.47 -0.17
CA LEU A 128 -26.64 -16.37 -0.74
C LEU A 128 -26.05 -14.97 -0.54
N MET A 129 -26.84 -13.90 -0.71
CA MET A 129 -26.41 -12.53 -0.42
C MET A 129 -26.01 -12.35 1.04
N GLN A 130 -26.75 -12.95 1.98
CA GLN A 130 -26.37 -12.98 3.39
C GLN A 130 -25.01 -13.68 3.60
N GLN A 131 -24.81 -14.85 2.99
CA GLN A 131 -23.52 -15.56 3.08
C GLN A 131 -22.37 -14.73 2.51
N LYS A 132 -22.58 -14.04 1.39
CA LYS A 132 -21.60 -13.12 0.77
C LYS A 132 -21.18 -12.01 1.73
N ARG A 133 -22.15 -11.36 2.41
CA ARG A 133 -21.87 -10.32 3.41
C ARG A 133 -21.08 -10.87 4.60
N MET A 134 -21.38 -12.10 5.00
CA MET A 134 -20.68 -12.76 6.11
C MET A 134 -19.21 -13.06 5.74
N LEU A 135 -18.93 -13.48 4.50
CA LEU A 135 -17.56 -13.64 4.00
C LEU A 135 -16.80 -12.32 3.96
N HIS A 136 -17.42 -11.23 3.49
CA HIS A 136 -16.82 -9.89 3.54
C HIS A 136 -16.43 -9.49 4.97
N SER A 137 -17.35 -9.65 5.92
CA SER A 137 -17.09 -9.37 7.35
C SER A 137 -15.93 -10.21 7.89
N GLN A 138 -15.87 -11.50 7.51
CA GLN A 138 -14.79 -12.40 7.94
C GLN A 138 -13.43 -11.99 7.37
N ILE A 139 -13.38 -11.53 6.12
CA ILE A 139 -12.16 -10.97 5.52
C ILE A 139 -11.69 -9.75 6.34
N ASP A 140 -12.60 -8.85 6.71
CA ASP A 140 -12.28 -7.67 7.52
C ASP A 140 -11.74 -8.03 8.91
N ILE A 141 -12.32 -9.04 9.57
CA ILE A 141 -11.84 -9.54 10.86
C ILE A 141 -10.41 -10.04 10.74
N ILE A 142 -10.11 -10.83 9.71
CA ILE A 142 -8.76 -11.40 9.50
C ILE A 142 -7.77 -10.29 9.13
N MET A 143 -8.16 -9.29 8.34
CA MET A 143 -7.32 -8.13 8.06
C MET A 143 -7.00 -7.33 9.33
N LYS A 144 -7.99 -7.08 10.18
CA LYS A 144 -7.80 -6.40 11.47
C LYS A 144 -6.91 -7.22 12.41
N ALA A 145 -7.10 -8.54 12.46
CA ALA A 145 -6.27 -9.44 13.27
C ALA A 145 -4.81 -9.45 12.79
N LYS A 146 -4.58 -9.51 11.47
CA LYS A 146 -3.23 -9.39 10.88
C LYS A 146 -2.58 -8.07 11.30
N SER A 147 -3.28 -6.94 11.16
CA SER A 147 -2.75 -5.63 11.55
C SER A 147 -2.48 -5.51 13.04
N LYS A 148 -3.30 -6.15 13.90
CA LYS A 148 -3.07 -6.19 15.35
C LYS A 148 -1.85 -7.05 15.72
N TYR A 149 -1.69 -8.20 15.07
CA TYR A 149 -0.58 -9.12 15.30
C TYR A 149 0.77 -8.49 14.89
N VAL A 150 0.80 -7.86 13.72
CA VAL A 150 1.91 -7.00 13.26
C VAL A 150 2.26 -6.00 14.38
N LYS A 151 1.33 -5.16 14.81
CA LYS A 151 1.57 -4.16 15.88
C LYS A 151 2.07 -4.74 17.21
N GLN A 152 1.77 -6.01 17.52
CA GLN A 152 2.19 -6.66 18.75
C GLN A 152 3.62 -7.20 18.69
N ILE A 153 4.07 -7.64 17.51
CA ILE A 153 5.46 -8.06 17.26
C ILE A 153 6.40 -6.85 17.16
N PHE A 154 5.88 -5.74 16.63
CA PHE A 154 6.61 -4.49 16.41
C PHE A 154 6.77 -3.58 17.64
N ARG A 155 6.42 -4.06 18.83
CA ARG A 155 6.38 -3.25 20.05
C ARG A 155 7.59 -3.44 20.93
#